data_AF-A0A258K9N5-F1
#
_entry.id   AF-A0A258K9N5-F1
#
_cell.length_a   1.000
_cell.length_b   1.000
_cell.length_c   1.000
_cell.angle_alpha   90.00
_cell.angle_beta   90.00
_cell.angle_gamma   90.00
#
_symmetry.space_group_name_H-M   'P 1'
#
loop_
_entity.id
_entity.type
_entity.pdbx_description
1 polymer ?
#
loop_
_entity_poly.entity_id
_entity_poly.type
_entity_poly.pdbx_seq_one_letter_code
_entity_poly.pdbx_strand_id
1 'polypeptide(L)'
;MVPRVGGAEAVGQFFKDAMFDAQFLRILGLTFSGGADIGECFALARRIRDGDTDAWYEGWTRLAERIHDAGQASFVAGRMASAREAFFRAAMYFRASYSFLLQPPLDPRAVRAYERQEETFARAMALMPVPGTALSIPFADTPLRGLFFAPDDTGARRRTLVINNGYDGTAEEMFLMSGPAALARGYNVLVFDGPGQGRALMKQAIPLRPDWETVIRAVLDALIARPDVDPERLVLMGCSLGGLLAARAASYEPRLAALVADPGQFSILEEARAHMPDALVRQLPNGNRLVLAVFGRMLARRARHPTGGWALRRGMLVHGCDSPLAYLKDAARYTVQGCVGEIACPTLICTTEGDGAGRSARQVFDRLACEKRFHVFTAAEGADAHCEAGARSVFNREAFDWLDAILERA
;
A
#
# COMPACT_ATOMS: atom_id res chain seq x y z
N MET A 1 -24.68 -14.26 31.00
CA MET A 1 -24.64 -12.82 30.65
C MET A 1 -23.19 -12.47 30.41
N VAL A 2 -22.74 -12.60 29.16
CA VAL A 2 -21.34 -12.43 28.76
C VAL A 2 -21.08 -10.93 28.58
N PRO A 3 -20.05 -10.32 29.18
CA PRO A 3 -19.78 -8.91 28.98
C PRO A 3 -19.35 -8.68 27.53
N ARG A 4 -19.95 -7.68 26.89
CA ARG A 4 -19.45 -7.12 25.63
C ARG A 4 -18.05 -6.56 25.91
N VAL A 5 -17.02 -7.19 25.34
CA VAL A 5 -15.73 -6.55 25.15
C VAL A 5 -15.96 -5.48 24.09
N GLY A 6 -16.08 -4.23 24.53
CA GLY A 6 -16.05 -3.09 23.63
C GLY A 6 -14.68 -3.05 22.97
N GLY A 7 -14.65 -3.24 21.65
CA GLY A 7 -13.48 -2.94 20.84
C GLY A 7 -13.20 -1.46 20.96
N ALA A 8 -12.21 -1.10 21.78
CA ALA A 8 -11.55 0.17 21.61
C ALA A 8 -10.73 0.02 20.33
N GLU A 9 -11.23 0.60 19.22
CA GLU A 9 -10.31 1.07 18.18
C GLU A 9 -9.22 1.86 18.91
N ALA A 10 -7.94 1.54 18.66
CA ALA A 10 -6.82 2.28 19.22
C ALA A 10 -6.80 3.71 18.62
N VAL A 11 -7.73 4.55 19.06
CA VAL A 11 -7.80 5.96 18.74
C VAL A 11 -7.04 6.69 19.84
N GLY A 12 -5.93 7.36 19.49
CA GLY A 12 -5.40 8.43 20.34
C GLY A 12 -4.08 8.17 21.04
N GLN A 13 -3.09 7.53 20.41
CA GLN A 13 -1.76 7.44 21.02
C GLN A 13 -1.01 8.79 20.96
N PHE A 14 -1.14 9.54 19.85
CA PHE A 14 -0.41 10.79 19.62
C PHE A 14 -1.28 11.93 19.09
N PHE A 15 -2.20 11.63 18.15
CA PHE A 15 -3.22 12.56 17.67
C PHE A 15 -4.60 12.07 18.11
N LYS A 16 -5.50 13.00 18.44
CA LYS A 16 -6.89 12.65 18.81
C LYS A 16 -7.70 12.25 17.58
N ASP A 17 -7.42 12.86 16.43
CA ASP A 17 -7.99 12.42 15.16
C ASP A 17 -7.35 11.09 14.72
N ALA A 18 -8.17 10.05 14.61
CA ALA A 18 -7.73 8.70 14.29
C ALA A 18 -6.97 8.60 12.96
N MET A 19 -7.29 9.43 11.97
CA MET A 19 -6.61 9.40 10.69
C MET A 19 -5.21 10.03 10.79
N PHE A 20 -5.07 11.12 11.55
CA PHE A 20 -3.75 11.68 11.85
C PHE A 20 -2.88 10.68 12.62
N ASP A 21 -3.45 10.01 13.63
CA ASP A 21 -2.74 9.03 14.44
C ASP A 21 -2.28 7.83 13.61
N ALA A 22 -3.16 7.30 12.75
CA ALA A 22 -2.83 6.20 11.85
C ALA A 22 -1.75 6.58 10.82
N GLN A 23 -1.82 7.77 10.21
CA GLN A 23 -0.79 8.24 9.27
C GLN A 23 0.54 8.49 9.99
N PHE A 24 0.51 8.98 11.24
CA PHE A 24 1.71 9.16 12.04
C PHE A 24 2.38 7.81 12.37
N LEU A 25 1.59 6.83 12.84
CA LEU A 25 2.07 5.48 13.14
C LEU A 25 2.65 4.80 11.89
N ARG A 26 1.99 4.94 10.73
CA ARG A 26 2.47 4.41 9.44
C ARG A 26 3.87 4.89 9.08
N ILE A 27 4.17 6.18 9.29
CA ILE A 27 5.51 6.70 9.04
C ILE A 27 6.50 6.22 10.10
N LEU A 28 6.09 6.22 11.38
CA LEU A 28 6.93 5.74 12.47
C LEU A 28 7.33 4.26 12.29
N GLY A 29 6.44 3.44 11.73
CA GLY A 29 6.71 2.04 11.39
C GLY A 29 7.88 1.81 10.44
N LEU A 30 8.15 2.79 9.58
CA LEU A 30 9.26 2.72 8.62
C LEU A 30 10.63 2.94 9.27
N THR A 31 10.69 3.23 10.57
CA THR A 31 11.95 3.30 11.32
C THR A 31 12.75 1.99 11.24
N PHE A 32 12.07 0.84 11.28
CA PHE A 32 12.68 -0.49 11.18
C PHE A 32 13.50 -0.68 9.90
N SER A 33 13.07 -0.06 8.79
CA SER A 33 13.72 -0.16 7.48
C SER A 33 14.48 1.09 7.06
N GLY A 34 14.64 2.06 7.97
CA GLY A 34 15.38 3.30 7.73
C GLY A 34 14.60 4.38 6.96
N GLY A 35 13.29 4.23 6.80
CA GLY A 35 12.41 5.21 6.17
C GLY A 35 11.97 6.35 7.10
N ALA A 36 12.26 6.27 8.40
CA ALA A 36 11.95 7.33 9.37
C ALA A 36 12.91 7.28 10.55
N ASP A 37 12.91 8.35 11.35
CA ASP A 37 13.57 8.43 12.66
C ASP A 37 12.55 8.87 13.71
N ILE A 38 12.56 8.19 14.87
CA ILE A 38 11.61 8.42 15.96
C ILE A 38 11.70 9.87 16.45
N GLY A 39 12.91 10.38 16.70
CA GLY A 39 13.11 11.72 17.24
C GLY A 39 12.62 12.81 16.29
N GLU A 40 12.89 12.64 14.99
CA GLU A 40 12.44 13.54 13.92
C GLU A 40 10.89 13.60 13.86
N CYS A 41 10.24 12.43 13.83
CA CYS A 41 8.78 12.31 13.77
C CYS A 41 8.11 12.94 14.99
N PHE A 42 8.58 12.62 16.20
CA PHE A 42 8.02 13.17 17.44
C PHE A 42 8.29 14.67 17.63
N ALA A 43 9.44 15.18 17.18
CA ALA A 43 9.73 16.61 17.23
C ALA A 43 8.77 17.41 16.32
N LEU A 44 8.38 16.83 15.18
CA LEU A 44 7.39 17.42 14.28
C LEU A 44 5.97 17.29 14.82
N ALA A 45 5.55 16.09 15.25
CA ALA A 45 4.17 15.82 15.69
C ALA A 45 3.70 16.77 16.80
N ARG A 46 4.58 17.10 17.76
CA ARG A 46 4.30 18.06 18.84
C ARG A 46 3.94 19.47 18.37
N ARG A 47 4.23 19.81 17.11
CA ARG A 47 3.98 21.13 16.50
C ARG A 47 2.78 21.13 15.56
N ILE A 48 2.28 19.96 15.17
CA ILE A 48 1.11 19.84 14.32
C ILE A 48 -0.13 19.86 15.22
N ARG A 49 -1.04 20.79 14.94
CA ARG A 49 -2.33 20.82 15.64
C ARG A 49 -3.19 19.67 15.14
N ASP A 50 -3.88 19.01 16.06
CA ASP A 50 -4.81 17.94 15.73
C ASP A 50 -5.87 18.38 14.71
N GLY A 51 -6.06 17.58 13.66
CA GLY A 51 -7.00 17.87 12.56
C GLY A 51 -6.56 18.95 11.57
N ASP A 52 -5.39 19.57 11.73
CA ASP A 52 -4.88 20.62 10.84
C ASP A 52 -4.06 20.02 9.68
N THR A 53 -4.75 19.79 8.55
CA THR A 53 -4.15 19.15 7.37
C THR A 53 -3.13 20.01 6.65
N ASP A 54 -3.23 21.34 6.76
CA ASP A 54 -2.26 22.26 6.17
C ASP A 54 -0.98 22.29 7.04
N ALA A 55 -1.10 22.37 8.36
CA ALA A 55 0.04 22.26 9.27
C ALA A 55 0.75 20.90 9.13
N TRP A 56 0.00 19.82 8.87
CA TRP A 56 0.57 18.52 8.53
C TRP A 56 1.42 18.59 7.25
N TYR A 57 0.84 19.05 6.14
CA TYR A 57 1.54 19.15 4.86
C TYR A 57 2.81 20.00 4.97
N GLU A 58 2.70 21.18 5.54
CA GLU A 58 3.84 22.08 5.67
C GLU A 58 4.92 21.53 6.61
N GLY A 59 4.50 20.95 7.73
CA GLY A 59 5.39 20.40 8.74
C GLY A 59 6.24 19.26 8.18
N TRP A 60 5.61 18.29 7.54
CA TRP A 60 6.29 17.16 6.91
C TRP A 60 7.14 17.59 5.72
N THR A 61 6.66 18.52 4.88
CA THR A 61 7.45 19.04 3.74
C THR A 61 8.73 19.73 4.21
N ARG A 62 8.65 20.63 5.21
CA ARG A 62 9.85 21.29 5.77
C ARG A 62 10.81 20.31 6.41
N LEU A 63 10.29 19.29 7.10
CA LEU A 63 11.13 18.24 7.67
C LEU A 63 11.84 17.46 6.56
N ALA A 64 11.13 17.05 5.52
CA ALA A 64 11.67 16.34 4.37
C ALA A 64 12.78 17.13 3.67
N GLU A 65 12.58 18.43 3.44
CA GLU A 65 13.58 19.31 2.84
C GLU A 65 14.84 19.43 3.69
N ARG A 66 14.69 19.67 5.00
CA ARG A 66 15.83 19.74 5.93
C ARG A 66 16.67 18.45 5.93
N ILE A 67 16.02 17.29 5.91
CA ILE A 67 16.72 16.00 5.89
C ILE A 67 17.34 15.73 4.51
N HIS A 68 16.66 16.11 3.42
CA HIS A 68 17.22 16.06 2.08
C HIS A 68 18.51 16.89 1.99
N ASP A 69 18.51 18.12 2.52
CA ASP A 69 19.68 19.01 2.50
C ASP A 69 20.84 18.44 3.33
N ALA A 70 20.55 17.83 4.48
CA ALA A 70 21.56 17.12 5.28
C ALA A 70 22.14 15.92 4.51
N GLY A 71 21.31 15.20 3.76
CA GLY A 71 21.73 14.13 2.85
C GLY A 71 22.62 14.64 1.72
N GLN A 72 22.25 15.77 1.10
CA GLN A 72 23.03 16.46 0.07
C GLN A 72 24.41 16.89 0.61
N ALA A 73 24.46 17.48 1.79
CA ALA A 73 25.72 17.88 2.43
C ALA A 73 26.62 16.68 2.71
N SER A 74 26.05 15.55 3.12
CA SER A 74 26.79 14.29 3.31
C SER A 74 27.30 13.72 1.99
N PHE A 75 26.48 13.76 0.94
CA PHE A 75 26.86 13.30 -0.40
C PHE A 75 28.06 14.09 -0.96
N VAL A 76 28.00 15.43 -0.90
CA VAL A 76 29.08 16.32 -1.36
C VAL A 76 30.39 16.06 -0.60
N ALA A 77 30.29 15.71 0.68
CA ALA A 77 31.43 15.41 1.53
C ALA A 77 31.91 13.94 1.44
N GLY A 78 31.43 13.15 0.47
CA GLY A 78 31.87 11.76 0.27
C GLY A 78 31.27 10.74 1.24
N ARG A 79 30.31 11.13 2.10
CA ARG A 79 29.70 10.25 3.12
C ARG A 79 28.45 9.56 2.58
N MET A 80 28.66 8.54 1.74
CA MET A 80 27.58 7.88 0.98
C MET A 80 26.52 7.21 1.88
N ALA A 81 26.92 6.53 2.95
CA ALA A 81 25.99 5.88 3.87
C ALA A 81 25.03 6.89 4.53
N SER A 82 25.57 7.98 5.10
CA SER A 82 24.78 9.04 5.71
C SER A 82 23.88 9.76 4.70
N ALA A 83 24.35 9.96 3.47
CA ALA A 83 23.54 10.54 2.40
C ALA A 83 22.34 9.64 2.04
N ARG A 84 22.59 8.34 1.82
CA ARG A 84 21.56 7.35 1.51
C ARG A 84 20.48 7.30 2.59
N GLU A 85 20.88 7.18 3.85
CA GLU A 85 19.96 7.09 4.99
C GLU A 85 19.09 8.34 5.10
N ALA A 86 19.69 9.54 4.94
CA ALA A 86 18.94 10.78 4.93
C ALA A 86 17.96 10.85 3.75
N PHE A 87 18.35 10.44 2.55
CA PHE A 87 17.46 10.44 1.39
C PHE A 87 16.29 9.45 1.55
N PHE A 88 16.48 8.26 2.12
CA PHE A 88 15.34 7.36 2.38
C PHE A 88 14.32 8.00 3.33
N ARG A 89 14.77 8.61 4.44
CA ARG A 89 13.87 9.31 5.37
C ARG A 89 13.17 10.50 4.72
N ALA A 90 13.92 11.35 4.02
CA ALA A 90 13.37 12.52 3.35
C ALA A 90 12.30 12.14 2.31
N ALA A 91 12.51 11.07 1.52
CA ALA A 91 11.52 10.58 0.59
C ALA A 91 10.20 10.19 1.28
N MET A 92 10.27 9.48 2.42
CA MET A 92 9.08 9.09 3.18
C MET A 92 8.41 10.27 3.89
N TYR A 93 9.17 11.30 4.27
CA TYR A 93 8.58 12.52 4.81
C TYR A 93 7.88 13.37 3.74
N PHE A 94 8.37 13.37 2.50
CA PHE A 94 7.61 13.87 1.35
C PHE A 94 6.34 13.03 1.13
N ARG A 95 6.42 11.69 1.20
CA ARG A 95 5.23 10.81 1.15
C ARG A 95 4.20 11.14 2.23
N ALA A 96 4.67 11.40 3.45
CA ALA A 96 3.79 11.74 4.57
C ALA A 96 3.05 13.05 4.34
N SER A 97 3.70 14.05 3.73
CA SER A 97 3.17 15.41 3.70
C SER A 97 1.85 15.54 2.93
N TYR A 98 1.68 14.76 1.85
CA TYR A 98 0.52 14.92 0.98
C TYR A 98 -0.64 13.95 1.26
N SER A 99 -0.59 13.13 2.32
CA SER A 99 -1.61 12.10 2.59
C SER A 99 -3.04 12.66 2.68
N PHE A 100 -3.21 13.87 3.20
CA PHE A 100 -4.52 14.53 3.32
C PHE A 100 -4.95 15.32 2.06
N LEU A 101 -4.10 15.39 1.04
CA LEU A 101 -4.34 16.15 -0.20
C LEU A 101 -4.81 15.26 -1.37
N LEU A 102 -4.93 13.95 -1.15
CA LEU A 102 -5.28 12.95 -2.15
C LEU A 102 -6.79 12.89 -2.45
N GLN A 103 -7.31 13.92 -3.12
CA GLN A 103 -8.73 14.08 -3.48
C GLN A 103 -8.88 14.69 -4.89
N PRO A 104 -10.06 14.60 -5.54
CA PRO A 104 -10.33 15.37 -6.75
C PRO A 104 -10.82 16.80 -6.44
N PRO A 105 -10.39 17.82 -7.19
CA PRO A 105 -9.25 17.78 -8.11
C PRO A 105 -7.94 17.57 -7.34
N LEU A 106 -6.98 16.89 -7.96
CA LEU A 106 -5.69 16.61 -7.35
C LEU A 106 -4.95 17.91 -7.03
N ASP A 107 -4.62 18.12 -5.75
CA ASP A 107 -3.94 19.33 -5.30
C ASP A 107 -2.52 19.40 -5.91
N PRO A 108 -2.12 20.50 -6.58
CA PRO A 108 -0.77 20.66 -7.12
C PRO A 108 0.34 20.50 -6.06
N ARG A 109 0.06 20.78 -4.78
CA ARG A 109 0.97 20.51 -3.67
C ARG A 109 1.28 19.01 -3.53
N ALA A 110 0.28 18.15 -3.71
CA ALA A 110 0.45 16.71 -3.67
C ALA A 110 1.32 16.21 -4.83
N VAL A 111 1.11 16.74 -6.03
CA VAL A 111 1.93 16.41 -7.21
C VAL A 111 3.39 16.80 -6.98
N ARG A 112 3.66 18.03 -6.53
CA ARG A 112 5.05 18.48 -6.25
C ARG A 112 5.72 17.66 -5.16
N ALA A 113 5.01 17.36 -4.07
CA ALA A 113 5.57 16.55 -2.99
C ALA A 113 5.84 15.11 -3.45
N TYR A 114 4.97 14.53 -4.30
CA TYR A 114 5.20 13.24 -4.93
C TYR A 114 6.45 13.25 -5.85
N GLU A 115 6.64 14.30 -6.65
CA GLU A 115 7.85 14.44 -7.49
C GLU A 115 9.12 14.50 -6.63
N ARG A 116 9.11 15.29 -5.55
CA ARG A 116 10.22 15.36 -4.60
C ARG A 116 10.48 14.03 -3.90
N GLN A 117 9.43 13.26 -3.59
CA GLN A 117 9.56 11.90 -3.08
C GLN A 117 10.29 11.01 -4.10
N GLU A 118 9.82 10.95 -5.35
CA GLU A 118 10.41 10.08 -6.38
C GLU A 118 11.88 10.42 -6.64
N GLU A 119 12.20 11.71 -6.78
CA GLU A 119 13.56 12.20 -6.99
C GLU A 119 14.46 11.86 -5.81
N THR A 120 14.00 12.13 -4.58
CA THR A 120 14.78 11.88 -3.38
C THR A 120 15.01 10.39 -3.16
N PHE A 121 14.01 9.55 -3.41
CA PHE A 121 14.14 8.11 -3.33
C PHE A 121 15.07 7.55 -4.41
N ALA A 122 15.01 8.07 -5.64
CA ALA A 122 15.92 7.68 -6.71
C ALA A 122 17.39 7.93 -6.33
N ARG A 123 17.67 9.02 -5.60
CA ARG A 123 19.00 9.29 -5.03
C ARG A 123 19.37 8.28 -3.95
N ALA A 124 18.44 7.92 -3.07
CA ALA A 124 18.68 6.93 -2.03
C ALA A 124 19.01 5.56 -2.63
N MET A 125 18.20 5.08 -3.57
CA MET A 125 18.40 3.76 -4.19
C MET A 125 19.71 3.69 -5.01
N ALA A 126 20.13 4.78 -5.63
CA ALA A 126 21.41 4.85 -6.37
C ALA A 126 22.65 4.73 -5.45
N LEU A 127 22.49 5.03 -4.15
CA LEU A 127 23.55 4.96 -3.15
C LEU A 127 23.55 3.65 -2.36
N MET A 128 22.65 2.71 -2.67
CA MET A 128 22.69 1.38 -2.07
C MET A 128 23.95 0.62 -2.49
N PRO A 129 24.45 -0.34 -1.67
CA PRO A 129 25.58 -1.19 -2.04
C PRO A 129 25.39 -1.88 -3.40
N VAL A 130 24.16 -2.34 -3.65
CA VAL A 130 23.67 -2.73 -4.97
C VAL A 130 22.62 -1.69 -5.37
N PRO A 131 22.92 -0.80 -6.32
CA PRO A 131 21.99 0.24 -6.73
C PRO A 131 20.66 -0.32 -7.25
N GLY A 132 19.55 0.23 -6.77
CA GLY A 132 18.23 -0.04 -7.35
C GLY A 132 18.11 0.57 -8.75
N THR A 133 17.30 -0.07 -9.60
CA THR A 133 17.10 0.37 -11.00
C THR A 133 15.63 0.62 -11.30
N ALA A 134 15.35 1.61 -12.15
CA ALA A 134 14.01 1.78 -12.69
C ALA A 134 13.74 0.71 -13.75
N LEU A 135 12.55 0.10 -13.70
CA LEU A 135 12.04 -0.82 -14.71
C LEU A 135 10.83 -0.19 -15.39
N SER A 136 10.89 -0.05 -16.71
CA SER A 136 9.72 0.34 -17.51
C SER A 136 8.91 -0.90 -17.82
N ILE A 137 7.64 -0.92 -17.41
CA ILE A 137 6.73 -2.05 -17.63
C ILE A 137 5.78 -1.68 -18.77
N PRO A 138 5.88 -2.32 -19.95
CA PRO A 138 4.97 -2.07 -21.05
C PRO A 138 3.52 -2.36 -20.65
N PHE A 139 2.63 -1.38 -20.79
CA PHE A 139 1.23 -1.54 -20.40
C PHE A 139 0.31 -0.66 -21.24
N ALA A 140 -0.46 -1.27 -22.14
CA ALA A 140 -1.26 -0.55 -23.14
C ALA A 140 -0.43 0.58 -23.81
N ASP A 141 -0.95 1.81 -23.85
CA ASP A 141 -0.28 2.96 -24.46
C ASP A 141 0.63 3.74 -23.50
N THR A 142 0.66 3.40 -22.21
CA THR A 142 1.43 4.16 -21.21
C THR A 142 2.20 3.22 -20.28
N PRO A 143 3.54 3.22 -20.33
CA PRO A 143 4.33 2.33 -19.49
C PRO A 143 4.16 2.65 -18.02
N LEU A 144 4.06 1.60 -17.20
CA LEU A 144 4.05 1.70 -15.75
C LEU A 144 5.49 1.74 -15.22
N ARG A 145 5.67 2.38 -14.07
CA ARG A 145 6.97 2.47 -13.39
C ARG A 145 7.11 1.35 -12.38
N GLY A 146 8.19 0.58 -12.51
CA GLY A 146 8.71 -0.33 -11.50
C GLY A 146 10.07 0.13 -10.96
N LEU A 147 10.41 -0.31 -9.75
CA LEU A 147 11.74 -0.20 -9.16
C LEU A 147 12.21 -1.60 -8.77
N PHE A 148 13.34 -2.01 -9.35
CA PHE A 148 13.92 -3.33 -9.19
C PHE A 148 15.17 -3.27 -8.32
N PHE A 149 15.29 -4.22 -7.39
CA PHE A 149 16.41 -4.34 -6.46
C PHE A 149 16.88 -5.79 -6.42
N ALA A 150 18.20 -5.97 -6.38
CA ALA A 150 18.84 -7.27 -6.22
C ALA A 150 19.67 -7.28 -4.92
N PRO A 151 19.84 -8.44 -4.28
CA PRO A 151 20.60 -8.55 -3.03
C PRO A 151 22.12 -8.42 -3.23
N ASP A 152 22.61 -8.77 -4.43
CA ASP A 152 24.00 -8.66 -4.88
C ASP A 152 24.05 -8.40 -6.39
N ASP A 153 25.23 -8.11 -6.92
CA ASP A 153 25.51 -7.80 -8.33
C ASP A 153 26.02 -9.02 -9.13
N THR A 154 25.89 -10.23 -8.58
CA THR A 154 26.40 -11.46 -9.21
C THR A 154 25.68 -11.83 -10.51
N GLY A 155 24.50 -11.23 -10.76
CA GLY A 155 23.62 -11.60 -11.88
C GLY A 155 23.01 -13.00 -11.75
N ALA A 156 23.15 -13.64 -10.58
CA ALA A 156 22.55 -14.94 -10.33
C ALA A 156 21.02 -14.87 -10.49
N ARG A 157 20.46 -15.94 -11.08
CA ARG A 157 19.03 -16.12 -11.22
C ARG A 157 18.40 -16.37 -9.85
N ARG A 158 17.41 -15.56 -9.44
CA ARG A 158 16.84 -15.60 -8.07
C ARG A 158 15.32 -15.59 -8.04
N ARG A 159 14.79 -16.15 -6.95
CA ARG A 159 13.41 -15.91 -6.52
C ARG A 159 13.14 -14.41 -6.44
N THR A 160 11.98 -14.00 -6.91
CA THR A 160 11.64 -12.57 -7.04
C THR A 160 10.32 -12.29 -6.35
N LEU A 161 10.32 -11.32 -5.43
CA LEU A 161 9.14 -10.78 -4.78
C LEU A 161 8.63 -9.57 -5.55
N VAL A 162 7.39 -9.62 -6.00
CA VAL A 162 6.63 -8.48 -6.51
C VAL A 162 5.76 -7.94 -5.38
N ILE A 163 5.96 -6.69 -4.97
CA ILE A 163 5.13 -6.04 -3.95
C ILE A 163 4.15 -5.09 -4.65
N ASN A 164 2.87 -5.43 -4.58
CA ASN A 164 1.76 -4.68 -5.12
C ASN A 164 1.20 -3.74 -4.04
N ASN A 165 1.23 -2.45 -4.33
CA ASN A 165 0.71 -1.38 -3.49
C ASN A 165 -0.83 -1.44 -3.33
N GLY A 166 -1.36 -0.70 -2.37
CA GLY A 166 -2.79 -0.55 -2.11
C GLY A 166 -3.38 0.75 -2.64
N TYR A 167 -4.25 1.36 -1.81
CA TYR A 167 -5.08 2.48 -2.26
C TYR A 167 -4.41 3.84 -2.21
N ASP A 168 -3.42 4.03 -1.34
CA ASP A 168 -2.80 5.34 -1.08
C ASP A 168 -1.28 5.27 -0.89
N GLY A 169 -0.67 4.09 -0.95
CA GLY A 169 0.78 3.95 -0.86
C GLY A 169 1.49 4.30 -2.17
N THR A 170 2.78 4.00 -2.23
CA THR A 170 3.63 4.22 -3.42
C THR A 170 4.65 3.09 -3.55
N ALA A 171 5.20 2.87 -4.74
CA ALA A 171 6.30 1.92 -4.95
C ALA A 171 7.45 2.11 -3.95
N GLU A 172 7.86 3.35 -3.68
CA GLU A 172 8.91 3.68 -2.72
C GLU A 172 8.60 3.22 -1.28
N GLU A 173 7.37 3.44 -0.84
CA GLU A 173 6.92 3.01 0.48
C GLU A 173 6.84 1.49 0.57
N MET A 174 6.33 0.81 -0.47
CA MET A 174 6.28 -0.65 -0.52
C MET A 174 7.67 -1.27 -0.40
N PHE A 175 8.68 -0.64 -1.02
CA PHE A 175 10.06 -1.07 -0.84
C PHE A 175 10.47 -0.96 0.62
N LEU A 176 10.23 0.17 1.28
CA LEU A 176 10.63 0.30 2.69
C LEU A 176 9.79 -0.56 3.64
N MET A 177 8.58 -0.98 3.28
CA MET A 177 7.80 -1.89 4.13
C MET A 177 8.38 -3.32 4.19
N SER A 178 8.79 -3.88 3.04
CA SER A 178 9.18 -5.31 2.98
C SER A 178 10.37 -5.61 2.07
N GLY A 179 10.84 -4.66 1.27
CA GLY A 179 11.97 -4.80 0.34
C GLY A 179 13.29 -5.16 1.03
N PRO A 180 13.80 -4.38 2.02
CA PRO A 180 15.02 -4.73 2.75
C PRO A 180 14.97 -6.12 3.40
N ALA A 181 13.81 -6.53 3.93
CA ALA A 181 13.64 -7.86 4.52
C ALA A 181 13.70 -9.00 3.49
N ALA A 182 13.19 -8.77 2.28
CA ALA A 182 13.30 -9.68 1.15
C ALA A 182 14.74 -9.76 0.61
N LEU A 183 15.40 -8.62 0.42
CA LEU A 183 16.80 -8.55 -0.02
C LEU A 183 17.74 -9.29 0.96
N ALA A 184 17.54 -9.12 2.27
CA ALA A 184 18.30 -9.82 3.30
C ALA A 184 18.14 -11.35 3.24
N ARG A 185 17.05 -11.84 2.63
CA ARG A 185 16.78 -13.26 2.39
C ARG A 185 17.08 -13.68 0.95
N GLY A 186 17.82 -12.88 0.19
CA GLY A 186 18.28 -13.24 -1.15
C GLY A 186 17.21 -13.21 -2.25
N TYR A 187 16.07 -12.56 -2.02
CA TYR A 187 15.08 -12.31 -3.07
C TYR A 187 15.49 -11.10 -3.90
N ASN A 188 15.24 -11.15 -5.21
CA ASN A 188 15.04 -9.91 -5.96
C ASN A 188 13.72 -9.27 -5.52
N VAL A 189 13.61 -7.95 -5.63
CA VAL A 189 12.40 -7.20 -5.28
C VAL A 189 12.00 -6.32 -6.45
N LEU A 190 10.74 -6.43 -6.87
CA LEU A 190 10.09 -5.44 -7.71
C LEU A 190 8.96 -4.78 -6.93
N VAL A 191 8.99 -3.46 -6.88
CA VAL A 191 7.84 -2.64 -6.46
C VAL A 191 7.38 -1.82 -7.66
N PHE A 192 6.09 -1.56 -7.80
CA PHE A 192 5.57 -0.82 -8.95
C PHE A 192 4.31 -0.03 -8.60
N ASP A 193 4.01 0.97 -9.42
CA ASP A 193 2.75 1.72 -9.37
C ASP A 193 1.88 1.34 -10.58
N GLY A 194 0.76 0.67 -10.34
CA GLY A 194 -0.24 0.35 -11.36
C GLY A 194 -1.30 1.45 -11.56
N PRO A 195 -2.25 1.28 -12.49
CA PRO A 195 -3.40 2.17 -12.65
C PRO A 195 -4.07 2.50 -11.31
N GLY A 196 -4.36 3.77 -11.05
CA GLY A 196 -4.93 4.23 -9.76
C GLY A 196 -3.92 4.36 -8.61
N GLN A 197 -2.63 4.10 -8.83
CA GLN A 197 -1.58 4.11 -7.81
C GLN A 197 -0.41 5.00 -8.20
N GLY A 198 0.31 5.53 -7.20
CA GLY A 198 1.52 6.35 -7.31
C GLY A 198 1.67 7.12 -8.63
N ARG A 199 2.72 6.85 -9.42
CA ARG A 199 3.02 7.64 -10.63
C ARG A 199 1.89 7.62 -11.66
N ALA A 200 1.26 6.46 -11.84
CA ALA A 200 0.17 6.30 -12.81
C ALA A 200 -1.04 7.20 -12.47
N LEU A 201 -1.36 7.34 -11.19
CA LEU A 201 -2.42 8.25 -10.75
C LEU A 201 -1.92 9.71 -10.70
N MET A 202 -0.80 9.96 -10.04
CA MET A 202 -0.35 11.31 -9.66
C MET A 202 0.15 12.13 -10.86
N LYS A 203 0.73 11.47 -11.88
CA LYS A 203 1.35 12.14 -13.03
C LYS A 203 0.71 11.78 -14.37
N GLN A 204 0.07 10.62 -14.48
CA GLN A 204 -0.53 10.14 -15.74
C GLN A 204 -2.07 10.13 -15.70
N ALA A 205 -2.69 10.42 -14.54
CA ALA A 205 -4.14 10.44 -14.34
C ALA A 205 -4.85 9.15 -14.79
N ILE A 206 -4.18 8.00 -14.66
CA ILE A 206 -4.73 6.69 -15.01
C ILE A 206 -5.53 6.18 -13.80
N PRO A 207 -6.87 5.99 -13.91
CA PRO A 207 -7.69 5.47 -12.83
C PRO A 207 -7.46 3.97 -12.61
N LEU A 208 -7.83 3.48 -11.42
CA LEU A 208 -7.84 2.06 -11.07
C LEU A 208 -8.77 1.28 -12.02
N ARG A 209 -8.42 0.01 -12.25
CA ARG A 209 -9.21 -0.92 -13.07
C ARG A 209 -9.47 -2.24 -12.33
N PRO A 210 -10.63 -2.88 -12.53
CA PRO A 210 -11.01 -4.07 -11.77
C PRO A 210 -10.34 -5.37 -12.24
N ASP A 211 -9.89 -5.43 -13.50
CA ASP A 211 -9.23 -6.58 -14.14
C ASP A 211 -7.71 -6.58 -13.89
N TRP A 212 -7.34 -6.60 -12.60
CA TRP A 212 -5.94 -6.47 -12.14
C TRP A 212 -5.01 -7.58 -12.63
N GLU A 213 -5.56 -8.73 -13.04
CA GLU A 213 -4.83 -9.79 -13.73
C GLU A 213 -4.06 -9.27 -14.96
N THR A 214 -4.58 -8.26 -15.66
CA THR A 214 -3.92 -7.65 -16.81
C THR A 214 -2.66 -6.86 -16.42
N VAL A 215 -2.68 -6.24 -15.23
CA VAL A 215 -1.57 -5.45 -14.70
C VAL A 215 -0.45 -6.37 -14.25
N ILE A 216 -0.77 -7.39 -13.44
CA ILE A 216 0.22 -8.34 -12.95
C ILE A 216 0.82 -9.16 -14.09
N ARG A 217 0.04 -9.54 -15.11
CA ARG A 217 0.57 -10.21 -16.30
C ARG A 217 1.68 -9.38 -16.96
N ALA A 218 1.44 -8.09 -17.21
CA ALA A 218 2.44 -7.20 -17.80
C ALA A 218 3.68 -7.04 -16.91
N VAL A 219 3.49 -6.96 -15.59
CA VAL A 219 4.58 -6.91 -14.61
C VAL A 219 5.45 -8.18 -14.68
N LEU A 220 4.84 -9.36 -14.70
CA LEU A 220 5.57 -10.63 -14.78
C LEU A 220 6.24 -10.83 -16.15
N ASP A 221 5.59 -10.40 -17.24
CA ASP A 221 6.18 -10.44 -18.59
C ASP A 221 7.47 -9.60 -18.65
N ALA A 222 7.46 -8.41 -18.04
CA ALA A 222 8.65 -7.56 -17.95
C ALA A 222 9.75 -8.15 -17.05
N LEU A 223 9.39 -8.88 -15.99
CA LEU A 223 10.35 -9.53 -15.10
C LEU A 223 11.02 -10.75 -15.71
N ILE A 224 10.25 -11.64 -16.34
CA ILE A 224 10.77 -12.90 -16.90
C ILE A 224 11.71 -12.65 -18.09
N ALA A 225 11.61 -11.48 -18.73
CA ALA A 225 12.58 -11.03 -19.72
C ALA A 225 13.99 -10.76 -19.15
N ARG A 226 14.15 -10.67 -17.82
CA ARG A 226 15.44 -10.43 -17.18
C ARG A 226 16.20 -11.75 -16.91
N PRO A 227 17.52 -11.78 -17.12
CA PRO A 227 18.32 -13.00 -16.90
C PRO A 227 18.54 -13.34 -15.41
N ASP A 228 18.41 -12.37 -14.51
CA ASP A 228 18.60 -12.51 -13.07
C ASP A 228 17.32 -12.93 -12.32
N VAL A 229 16.21 -13.16 -13.04
CA VAL A 229 14.91 -13.54 -12.48
C VAL A 229 14.64 -15.03 -12.71
N ASP A 230 14.20 -15.71 -11.65
CA ASP A 230 13.69 -17.07 -11.74
C ASP A 230 12.18 -17.13 -12.04
N PRO A 231 11.75 -17.43 -13.29
CA PRO A 231 10.34 -17.60 -13.63
C PRO A 231 9.59 -18.66 -12.83
N GLU A 232 10.26 -19.63 -12.21
CA GLU A 232 9.61 -20.66 -11.39
C GLU A 232 9.42 -20.23 -9.92
N ARG A 233 10.01 -19.10 -9.52
CA ARG A 233 10.02 -18.61 -8.13
C ARG A 233 9.58 -17.14 -8.04
N LEU A 234 8.46 -16.84 -8.69
CA LEU A 234 7.82 -15.52 -8.67
C LEU A 234 6.77 -15.45 -7.55
N VAL A 235 6.96 -14.54 -6.60
CA VAL A 235 6.04 -14.33 -5.49
C VAL A 235 5.30 -13.00 -5.68
N LEU A 236 4.00 -12.98 -5.43
CA LEU A 236 3.21 -11.75 -5.37
C LEU A 236 2.80 -11.46 -3.92
N MET A 237 3.07 -10.25 -3.45
CA MET A 237 2.62 -9.74 -2.16
C MET A 237 1.74 -8.52 -2.36
N GLY A 238 0.48 -8.59 -1.96
CA GLY A 238 -0.47 -7.49 -2.01
C GLY A 238 -0.64 -6.84 -0.64
N CYS A 239 -0.40 -5.53 -0.53
CA CYS A 239 -0.57 -4.76 0.72
C CYS A 239 -1.81 -3.86 0.69
N SER A 240 -2.58 -3.79 1.77
CA SER A 240 -3.85 -3.05 1.88
C SER A 240 -4.85 -3.52 0.80
N LEU A 241 -5.43 -2.60 0.02
CA LEU A 241 -6.22 -2.96 -1.18
C LEU A 241 -5.45 -3.90 -2.12
N GLY A 242 -4.12 -3.84 -2.11
CA GLY A 242 -3.27 -4.73 -2.86
C GLY A 242 -3.55 -6.20 -2.57
N GLY A 243 -4.04 -6.58 -1.39
CA GLY A 243 -4.44 -7.96 -1.09
C GLY A 243 -5.61 -8.44 -1.95
N LEU A 244 -6.64 -7.61 -2.15
CA LEU A 244 -7.73 -7.87 -3.10
C LEU A 244 -7.18 -8.01 -4.53
N LEU A 245 -6.39 -7.02 -4.95
CA LEU A 245 -5.88 -6.90 -6.31
C LEU A 245 -4.94 -8.07 -6.66
N ALA A 246 -4.07 -8.45 -5.73
CA ALA A 246 -3.16 -9.57 -5.87
C ALA A 246 -3.90 -10.92 -5.89
N ALA A 247 -4.90 -11.11 -5.02
CA ALA A 247 -5.73 -12.31 -5.05
C ALA A 247 -6.54 -12.43 -6.36
N ARG A 248 -7.10 -11.30 -6.83
CA ARG A 248 -7.77 -11.23 -8.14
C ARG A 248 -6.81 -11.64 -9.26
N ALA A 249 -5.61 -11.07 -9.29
CA ALA A 249 -4.62 -11.39 -10.31
C ALA A 249 -4.15 -12.86 -10.26
N ALA A 250 -3.86 -13.38 -9.07
CA ALA A 250 -3.41 -14.75 -8.87
C ALA A 250 -4.46 -15.79 -9.29
N SER A 251 -5.74 -15.42 -9.34
CA SER A 251 -6.80 -16.27 -9.87
C SER A 251 -6.68 -16.53 -11.39
N TYR A 252 -5.83 -15.79 -12.11
CA TYR A 252 -5.64 -15.87 -13.56
C TYR A 252 -4.16 -15.91 -14.00
N GLU A 253 -3.24 -16.08 -13.04
CA GLU A 253 -1.80 -15.99 -13.28
C GLU A 253 -1.09 -17.24 -12.74
N PRO A 254 -1.00 -18.32 -13.55
CA PRO A 254 -0.45 -19.60 -13.11
C PRO A 254 1.06 -19.59 -12.88
N ARG A 255 1.76 -18.52 -13.28
CA ARG A 255 3.22 -18.38 -13.11
C ARG A 255 3.64 -18.01 -11.68
N LEU A 256 2.69 -17.64 -10.82
CA LEU A 256 3.01 -17.31 -9.43
C LEU A 256 3.34 -18.58 -8.65
N ALA A 257 4.48 -18.59 -7.99
CA ALA A 257 4.92 -19.65 -7.08
C ALA A 257 4.28 -19.51 -5.69
N ALA A 258 3.94 -18.29 -5.26
CA ALA A 258 3.22 -18.05 -4.01
C ALA A 258 2.52 -16.68 -4.02
N LEU A 259 1.49 -16.56 -3.18
CA LEU A 259 0.75 -15.32 -2.92
C LEU A 259 0.77 -14.98 -1.42
N VAL A 260 1.03 -13.72 -1.08
CA VAL A 260 0.74 -13.13 0.24
C VAL A 260 -0.29 -12.02 0.04
N ALA A 261 -1.46 -12.10 0.69
CA ALA A 261 -2.48 -11.07 0.66
C ALA A 261 -2.69 -10.48 2.05
N ASP A 262 -2.39 -9.18 2.21
CA ASP A 262 -2.26 -8.52 3.49
C ASP A 262 -2.95 -7.12 3.52
N PRO A 263 -4.17 -7.00 4.06
CA PRO A 263 -5.05 -8.10 4.41
C PRO A 263 -5.65 -8.76 3.17
N GLY A 264 -6.12 -9.99 3.30
CA GLY A 264 -6.99 -10.59 2.29
C GLY A 264 -8.34 -9.85 2.25
N GLN A 265 -8.69 -9.26 1.12
CA GLN A 265 -9.96 -8.55 0.96
C GLN A 265 -10.85 -9.26 -0.05
N PHE A 266 -12.15 -9.36 0.26
CA PHE A 266 -13.12 -9.98 -0.64
C PHE A 266 -13.67 -8.98 -1.67
N SER A 267 -14.01 -7.77 -1.26
CA SER A 267 -14.49 -6.69 -2.14
C SER A 267 -14.35 -5.31 -1.52
N ILE A 268 -14.02 -4.30 -2.32
CA ILE A 268 -14.03 -2.89 -1.87
C ILE A 268 -15.40 -2.49 -1.34
N LEU A 269 -16.46 -2.86 -2.07
CA LEU A 269 -17.81 -2.46 -1.68
C LEU A 269 -18.25 -3.14 -0.39
N GLU A 270 -17.89 -4.40 -0.16
CA GLU A 270 -18.24 -5.10 1.08
C GLU A 270 -17.60 -4.43 2.30
N GLU A 271 -16.32 -4.08 2.22
CA GLU A 271 -15.63 -3.35 3.28
C GLU A 271 -16.24 -1.95 3.51
N ALA A 272 -16.63 -1.27 2.43
CA ALA A 272 -17.32 0.02 2.54
C ALA A 272 -18.71 -0.11 3.20
N ARG A 273 -19.46 -1.16 2.88
CA ARG A 273 -20.83 -1.39 3.38
C ARG A 273 -20.90 -1.54 4.89
N ALA A 274 -19.86 -2.09 5.52
CA ALA A 274 -19.80 -2.27 6.96
C ALA A 274 -19.88 -0.95 7.76
N HIS A 275 -19.71 0.19 7.10
CA HIS A 275 -19.80 1.53 7.69
C HIS A 275 -21.07 2.28 7.27
N MET A 276 -22.06 1.58 6.68
CA MET A 276 -23.28 2.17 6.13
C MET A 276 -24.53 1.44 6.63
N PRO A 277 -25.69 2.12 6.72
CA PRO A 277 -26.95 1.46 7.07
C PRO A 277 -27.37 0.43 6.01
N ASP A 278 -27.73 -0.79 6.44
CA ASP A 278 -28.15 -1.91 5.58
C ASP A 278 -29.23 -1.53 4.55
N ALA A 279 -30.18 -0.69 4.94
CA ALA A 279 -31.28 -0.25 4.07
C ALA A 279 -30.77 0.52 2.83
N LEU A 280 -29.68 1.29 2.98
CA LEU A 280 -29.04 2.03 1.89
C LEU A 280 -28.11 1.12 1.08
N VAL A 281 -27.41 0.21 1.76
CA VAL A 281 -26.53 -0.79 1.15
C VAL A 281 -27.28 -1.68 0.15
N ARG A 282 -28.49 -2.15 0.50
CA ARG A 282 -29.32 -2.98 -0.38
C ARG A 282 -29.75 -2.29 -1.68
N GLN A 283 -29.64 -0.97 -1.74
CA GLN A 283 -29.93 -0.20 -2.96
C GLN A 283 -28.70 -0.09 -3.88
N LEU A 284 -27.51 -0.52 -3.47
CA LEU A 284 -26.33 -0.45 -4.32
C LEU A 284 -26.17 -1.74 -5.15
N PRO A 285 -25.72 -1.65 -6.41
CA PRO A 285 -25.41 -0.41 -7.13
C PRO A 285 -26.62 0.22 -7.85
N ASN A 286 -27.69 -0.56 -8.09
CA ASN A 286 -28.74 -0.24 -9.06
C ASN A 286 -30.19 -0.27 -8.49
N GLY A 287 -30.35 0.04 -7.21
CA GLY A 287 -31.65 0.11 -6.52
C GLY A 287 -32.47 1.34 -6.90
N ASN A 288 -33.43 1.70 -6.04
CA ASN A 288 -34.39 2.77 -6.30
C ASN A 288 -33.69 4.12 -6.54
N ARG A 289 -33.97 4.75 -7.69
CA ARG A 289 -33.34 6.00 -8.13
C ARG A 289 -33.50 7.16 -7.14
N LEU A 290 -34.67 7.31 -6.52
CA LEU A 290 -34.93 8.40 -5.57
C LEU A 290 -34.14 8.19 -4.29
N VAL A 291 -34.10 6.94 -3.78
CA VAL A 291 -33.32 6.58 -2.59
C VAL A 291 -31.84 6.81 -2.83
N LEU A 292 -31.32 6.38 -3.98
CA LEU A 292 -29.93 6.60 -4.38
C LEU A 292 -29.59 8.09 -4.53
N ALA A 293 -30.52 8.92 -5.03
CA ALA A 293 -30.30 10.36 -5.12
C ALA A 293 -30.22 11.04 -3.74
N VAL A 294 -31.06 10.63 -2.78
CA VAL A 294 -30.96 11.08 -1.38
C VAL A 294 -29.64 10.62 -0.76
N PHE A 295 -29.28 9.34 -0.98
CA PHE A 295 -28.05 8.77 -0.45
C PHE A 295 -26.81 9.48 -1.00
N GLY A 296 -26.78 9.75 -2.31
CA GLY A 296 -25.70 10.51 -2.95
C GLY A 296 -25.49 11.90 -2.35
N ARG A 297 -26.58 12.61 -1.99
CA ARG A 297 -26.50 13.90 -1.28
C ARG A 297 -25.91 13.75 0.12
N MET A 298 -26.27 12.69 0.85
CA MET A 298 -25.70 12.40 2.16
C MET A 298 -24.19 12.12 2.08
N LEU A 299 -23.77 11.30 1.12
CA LEU A 299 -22.36 11.00 0.88
C LEU A 299 -21.58 12.24 0.44
N ALA A 300 -22.15 13.09 -0.42
CA ALA A 300 -21.53 14.35 -0.83
C ALA A 300 -21.33 15.31 0.37
N ARG A 301 -22.27 15.34 1.32
CA ARG A 301 -22.09 16.08 2.58
C ARG A 301 -20.98 15.47 3.44
N ARG A 302 -20.96 14.14 3.60
CA ARG A 302 -19.91 13.42 4.33
C ARG A 302 -18.51 13.69 3.77
N ALA A 303 -18.39 13.66 2.45
CA ALA A 303 -17.15 13.91 1.72
C ALA A 303 -16.59 15.33 1.93
N ARG A 304 -17.33 16.28 2.50
CA ARG A 304 -16.80 17.62 2.83
C ARG A 304 -16.03 17.66 4.15
N HIS A 305 -16.14 16.65 5.00
CA HIS A 305 -15.40 16.60 6.26
C HIS A 305 -13.94 16.21 5.99
N PRO A 306 -12.92 16.96 6.48
CA PRO A 306 -11.52 16.73 6.14
C PRO A 306 -11.05 15.29 6.40
N THR A 307 -11.12 14.78 7.62
CA THR A 307 -10.63 13.43 7.92
C THR A 307 -11.70 12.39 7.63
N GLY A 308 -12.89 12.54 8.18
CA GLY A 308 -13.92 11.53 8.00
C GLY A 308 -14.51 11.41 6.58
N GLY A 309 -14.36 12.42 5.72
CA GLY A 309 -14.74 12.33 4.31
C GLY A 309 -13.62 11.81 3.40
N TRP A 310 -12.41 11.61 3.94
CA TRP A 310 -11.22 11.34 3.16
C TRP A 310 -11.33 10.08 2.31
N ALA A 311 -11.82 8.96 2.86
CA ALA A 311 -11.93 7.70 2.10
C ALA A 311 -12.81 7.82 0.85
N LEU A 312 -13.92 8.57 0.93
CA LEU A 312 -14.78 8.85 -0.22
C LEU A 312 -14.06 9.69 -1.28
N ARG A 313 -13.33 10.72 -0.85
CA ARG A 313 -12.60 11.59 -1.78
C ARG A 313 -11.40 10.88 -2.40
N ARG A 314 -10.67 10.10 -1.61
CA ARG A 314 -9.58 9.24 -2.11
C ARG A 314 -10.13 8.25 -3.13
N GLY A 315 -11.27 7.62 -2.84
CA GLY A 315 -11.86 6.67 -3.76
C GLY A 315 -12.39 7.30 -5.05
N MET A 316 -12.95 8.50 -4.97
CA MET A 316 -13.28 9.28 -6.16
C MET A 316 -12.06 9.55 -7.04
N LEU A 317 -10.93 9.97 -6.44
CA LEU A 317 -9.69 10.22 -7.17
C LEU A 317 -9.14 8.94 -7.82
N VAL A 318 -9.02 7.86 -7.05
CA VAL A 318 -8.44 6.58 -7.51
C VAL A 318 -9.27 5.95 -8.63
N HIS A 319 -10.60 6.05 -8.57
CA HIS A 319 -11.51 5.45 -9.56
C HIS A 319 -11.90 6.41 -10.69
N GLY A 320 -11.41 7.66 -10.70
CA GLY A 320 -11.79 8.66 -11.70
C GLY A 320 -13.29 9.01 -11.68
N CYS A 321 -13.89 9.06 -10.49
CA CYS A 321 -15.33 9.26 -10.31
C CYS A 321 -15.67 10.67 -9.81
N ASP A 322 -16.66 11.32 -10.42
CA ASP A 322 -17.05 12.71 -10.09
C ASP A 322 -17.99 12.82 -8.88
N SER A 323 -18.42 11.69 -8.30
CA SER A 323 -19.26 11.72 -7.10
C SER A 323 -19.03 10.50 -6.19
N PRO A 324 -19.29 10.62 -4.88
CA PRO A 324 -19.19 9.49 -3.96
C PRO A 324 -20.08 8.31 -4.33
N LEU A 325 -21.28 8.57 -4.87
CA LEU A 325 -22.19 7.51 -5.30
C LEU A 325 -21.67 6.80 -6.56
N ALA A 326 -21.09 7.54 -7.52
CA ALA A 326 -20.45 6.94 -8.68
C ALA A 326 -19.29 6.04 -8.24
N TYR A 327 -18.46 6.51 -7.30
CA TYR A 327 -17.40 5.70 -6.69
C TYR A 327 -17.94 4.41 -6.07
N LEU A 328 -19.00 4.45 -5.23
CA LEU A 328 -19.54 3.23 -4.61
C LEU A 328 -20.12 2.24 -5.63
N LYS A 329 -20.68 2.73 -6.75
CA LYS A 329 -21.12 1.87 -7.85
C LYS A 329 -19.92 1.22 -8.56
N ASP A 330 -18.86 2.00 -8.77
CA ASP A 330 -17.63 1.54 -9.40
C ASP A 330 -16.93 0.48 -8.56
N ALA A 331 -16.83 0.71 -7.25
CA ALA A 331 -16.26 -0.18 -6.25
C ALA A 331 -16.89 -1.58 -6.25
N ALA A 332 -18.14 -1.73 -6.71
CA ALA A 332 -18.81 -3.03 -6.83
C ALA A 332 -18.11 -3.99 -7.81
N ARG A 333 -17.33 -3.45 -8.76
CA ARG A 333 -16.59 -4.24 -9.76
C ARG A 333 -15.33 -4.87 -9.19
N TYR A 334 -14.88 -4.42 -8.01
CA TYR A 334 -13.64 -4.83 -7.37
C TYR A 334 -13.95 -5.89 -6.33
N THR A 335 -13.87 -7.14 -6.76
CA THR A 335 -14.20 -8.31 -5.96
C THR A 335 -13.45 -9.53 -6.47
N VAL A 336 -13.13 -10.45 -5.55
CA VAL A 336 -12.61 -11.79 -5.90
C VAL A 336 -13.73 -12.83 -5.98
N GLN A 337 -15.00 -12.40 -5.84
CA GLN A 337 -16.15 -13.27 -6.01
C GLN A 337 -16.15 -13.94 -7.39
N GLY A 338 -16.26 -15.26 -7.39
CA GLY A 338 -16.30 -16.06 -8.61
C GLY A 338 -14.94 -16.37 -9.23
N CYS A 339 -13.82 -15.89 -8.66
CA CYS A 339 -12.49 -16.24 -9.14
C CYS A 339 -11.51 -16.70 -8.05
N VAL A 340 -11.68 -16.32 -6.78
CA VAL A 340 -10.71 -16.63 -5.71
C VAL A 340 -10.40 -18.13 -5.55
N GLY A 341 -11.34 -19.02 -5.90
CA GLY A 341 -11.14 -20.46 -5.86
C GLY A 341 -10.19 -20.99 -6.94
N GLU A 342 -9.90 -20.18 -7.98
CA GLU A 342 -9.01 -20.50 -9.09
C GLU A 342 -7.53 -20.21 -8.78
N ILE A 343 -7.22 -19.63 -7.62
CA ILE A 343 -5.83 -19.39 -7.21
C ILE A 343 -5.13 -20.74 -7.06
N ALA A 344 -4.15 -20.99 -7.92
CA ALA A 344 -3.46 -22.29 -8.04
C ALA A 344 -2.17 -22.39 -7.22
N CYS A 345 -1.64 -21.28 -6.69
CA CYS A 345 -0.40 -21.25 -5.93
C CYS A 345 -0.63 -21.22 -4.41
N PRO A 346 0.32 -21.70 -3.61
CA PRO A 346 0.26 -21.57 -2.16
C PRO A 346 0.03 -20.13 -1.72
N THR A 347 -0.90 -19.93 -0.79
CA THR A 347 -1.41 -18.60 -0.44
C THR A 347 -1.43 -18.35 1.07
N LEU A 348 -0.79 -17.27 1.51
CA LEU A 348 -0.90 -16.73 2.86
C LEU A 348 -1.89 -15.57 2.85
N ILE A 349 -2.96 -15.71 3.64
CA ILE A 349 -3.92 -14.64 3.93
C ILE A 349 -3.62 -14.08 5.32
N CYS A 350 -3.33 -12.80 5.38
CA CYS A 350 -3.14 -12.05 6.62
C CYS A 350 -4.35 -11.17 6.92
N THR A 351 -4.49 -10.79 8.19
CA THR A 351 -5.36 -9.74 8.69
C THR A 351 -4.89 -9.34 10.09
N THR A 352 -5.48 -8.30 10.67
CA THR A 352 -5.16 -7.85 12.03
C THR A 352 -6.43 -7.70 12.87
N GLU A 353 -6.29 -7.76 14.20
CA GLU A 353 -7.42 -7.57 15.13
C GLU A 353 -8.03 -6.15 15.05
N GLY A 354 -7.21 -5.14 14.74
CA GLY A 354 -7.59 -3.73 14.70
C GLY A 354 -7.99 -3.21 13.32
N ASP A 355 -7.83 -3.99 12.25
CA ASP A 355 -8.05 -3.53 10.89
C ASP A 355 -9.46 -3.81 10.37
N GLY A 356 -10.27 -2.74 10.30
CA GLY A 356 -11.59 -2.79 9.69
C GLY A 356 -11.59 -3.13 8.20
N ALA A 357 -10.46 -2.97 7.50
CA ALA A 357 -10.32 -3.29 6.08
C ALA A 357 -10.01 -4.78 5.83
N GLY A 358 -9.65 -5.55 6.85
CA GLY A 358 -9.35 -6.98 6.76
C GLY A 358 -10.49 -7.90 7.23
N ARG A 359 -11.70 -7.37 7.41
CA ARG A 359 -12.84 -8.10 7.98
C ARG A 359 -13.26 -9.30 7.14
N SER A 360 -13.15 -9.20 5.82
CA SER A 360 -13.46 -10.31 4.90
C SER A 360 -12.28 -11.26 4.65
N ALA A 361 -11.14 -11.14 5.34
CA ALA A 361 -9.98 -12.00 5.10
C ALA A 361 -10.29 -13.49 5.31
N ARG A 362 -11.05 -13.84 6.35
CA ARG A 362 -11.51 -15.22 6.57
C ARG A 362 -12.38 -15.72 5.42
N GLN A 363 -13.25 -14.87 4.89
CA GLN A 363 -14.13 -15.19 3.75
C GLN A 363 -13.34 -15.53 2.48
N VAL A 364 -12.23 -14.81 2.23
CA VAL A 364 -11.28 -15.11 1.15
C VAL A 364 -10.61 -16.47 1.42
N PHE A 365 -10.03 -16.65 2.60
CA PHE A 365 -9.31 -17.87 3.00
C PHE A 365 -10.16 -19.15 2.85
N ASP A 366 -11.42 -19.10 3.29
CA ASP A 366 -12.31 -20.25 3.25
C ASP A 366 -12.63 -20.71 1.82
N ARG A 367 -12.55 -19.81 0.83
CA ARG A 367 -12.85 -20.09 -0.59
C ARG A 367 -11.63 -20.53 -1.40
N LEU A 368 -10.42 -20.42 -0.86
CA LEU A 368 -9.21 -20.90 -1.52
C LEU A 368 -9.22 -22.44 -1.64
N ALA A 369 -8.81 -22.95 -2.80
CA ALA A 369 -8.68 -24.38 -3.10
C ALA A 369 -7.22 -24.90 -3.07
N CYS A 370 -6.24 -24.01 -2.89
CA CYS A 370 -4.80 -24.31 -2.87
C CYS A 370 -4.26 -24.58 -1.44
N GLU A 371 -2.95 -24.90 -1.33
CA GLU A 371 -2.24 -24.85 -0.04
C GLU A 371 -2.38 -23.44 0.55
N LYS A 372 -2.86 -23.34 1.79
CA LYS A 372 -3.23 -22.05 2.37
C LYS A 372 -2.86 -21.92 3.83
N ARG A 373 -2.45 -20.72 4.23
CA ARG A 373 -2.23 -20.33 5.64
C ARG A 373 -3.02 -19.06 5.95
N PHE A 374 -3.59 -19.01 7.15
CA PHE A 374 -4.27 -17.83 7.68
C PHE A 374 -3.49 -17.32 8.88
N HIS A 375 -3.21 -16.02 8.93
CA HIS A 375 -2.54 -15.39 10.05
C HIS A 375 -3.30 -14.14 10.50
N VAL A 376 -3.44 -13.97 11.82
CA VAL A 376 -4.06 -12.80 12.44
C VAL A 376 -3.01 -12.16 13.34
N PHE A 377 -2.60 -10.94 13.01
CA PHE A 377 -1.71 -10.15 13.86
C PHE A 377 -2.50 -9.48 14.98
N THR A 378 -1.94 -9.52 16.18
CA THR A 378 -2.66 -9.17 17.41
C THR A 378 -2.16 -7.88 18.05
N ALA A 379 -2.99 -7.30 18.91
CA ALA A 379 -2.59 -6.12 19.69
C ALA A 379 -1.47 -6.47 20.70
N ALA A 380 -1.42 -7.72 21.18
CA ALA A 380 -0.36 -8.20 22.06
C ALA A 380 1.02 -8.21 21.39
N GLU A 381 1.06 -8.33 20.07
CA GLU A 381 2.28 -8.24 19.26
C GLU A 381 2.63 -6.79 18.84
N GLY A 382 1.74 -5.83 19.15
CA GLY A 382 1.84 -4.45 18.64
C GLY A 382 1.60 -4.34 17.13
N ALA A 383 1.00 -5.37 16.52
CA ALA A 383 0.85 -5.54 15.08
C ALA A 383 -0.63 -5.49 14.64
N ASP A 384 -1.51 -4.92 15.45
CA ASP A 384 -2.95 -4.84 15.18
C ASP A 384 -3.35 -3.69 14.24
N ALA A 385 -2.48 -2.72 14.00
CA ALA A 385 -2.73 -1.63 13.06
C ALA A 385 -2.78 -2.14 11.60
N HIS A 386 -3.55 -1.47 10.74
CA HIS A 386 -3.65 -1.80 9.31
C HIS A 386 -2.26 -1.98 8.65
N CYS A 387 -2.06 -3.12 7.97
CA CYS A 387 -0.77 -3.55 7.38
C CYS A 387 0.40 -3.54 8.37
N GLU A 388 0.13 -3.84 9.64
CA GLU A 388 1.08 -3.88 10.75
C GLU A 388 1.93 -2.62 10.82
N ALA A 389 1.32 -1.46 10.57
CA ALA A 389 1.99 -0.17 10.48
C ALA A 389 2.91 0.15 11.67
N GLY A 390 2.65 -0.39 12.86
CA GLY A 390 3.51 -0.22 14.04
C GLY A 390 4.58 -1.31 14.23
N ALA A 391 4.48 -2.43 13.51
CA ALA A 391 5.27 -3.64 13.76
C ALA A 391 5.55 -4.44 12.48
N ARG A 392 5.89 -3.76 11.38
CA ARG A 392 6.11 -4.41 10.08
C ARG A 392 7.20 -5.47 10.08
N SER A 393 8.14 -5.43 11.04
CA SER A 393 9.13 -6.48 11.25
C SER A 393 8.49 -7.82 11.66
N VAL A 394 7.40 -7.81 12.43
CA VAL A 394 6.62 -8.99 12.83
C VAL A 394 5.95 -9.61 11.59
N PHE A 395 5.30 -8.79 10.77
CA PHE A 395 4.75 -9.23 9.49
C PHE A 395 5.83 -9.86 8.60
N ASN A 396 6.95 -9.15 8.42
CA ASN A 396 8.03 -9.61 7.56
C ASN A 396 8.59 -10.96 8.05
N ARG A 397 8.75 -11.18 9.36
CA ARG A 397 9.14 -12.50 9.89
C ARG A 397 8.14 -13.56 9.46
N GLU A 398 6.85 -13.40 9.78
CA GLU A 398 5.83 -14.41 9.50
C GLU A 398 5.69 -14.71 8.00
N ALA A 399 5.67 -13.68 7.17
CA ALA A 399 5.50 -13.80 5.73
C ALA A 399 6.72 -14.46 5.08
N PHE A 400 7.94 -14.01 5.41
CA PHE A 400 9.14 -14.54 4.76
C PHE A 400 9.54 -15.93 5.25
N ASP A 401 9.37 -16.24 6.53
CA ASP A 401 9.65 -17.58 7.04
C ASP A 401 8.69 -18.61 6.40
N TRP A 402 7.44 -18.22 6.15
CA TRP A 402 6.49 -19.03 5.37
C TRP A 402 6.90 -19.15 3.89
N LEU A 403 7.26 -18.04 3.24
CA LEU A 403 7.67 -18.04 1.82
C LEU A 403 8.92 -18.89 1.59
N ASP A 404 9.92 -18.80 2.47
CA ASP A 404 11.15 -19.59 2.37
C ASP A 404 10.82 -21.09 2.43
N ALA A 405 9.99 -21.51 3.38
CA ALA A 405 9.54 -22.90 3.48
C ALA A 405 8.74 -23.37 2.25
N ILE A 406 8.00 -22.48 1.59
CA ILE A 406 7.24 -22.80 0.35
C ILE A 406 8.18 -22.96 -0.83
N LEU A 407 9.10 -22.02 -1.02
CA LEU A 407 9.98 -21.97 -2.19
C LEU A 407 11.16 -22.96 -2.11
N GLU A 408 11.51 -23.45 -0.93
CA GLU A 408 12.49 -24.54 -0.78
C GLU A 408 11.92 -25.91 -1.19
N ARG A 409 10.59 -26.06 -1.19
CA ARG A 409 9.89 -27.28 -1.63
C ARG A 409 9.65 -27.33 -3.14
N ALA A 410 9.71 -26.17 -3.81
CA ALA A 410 9.48 -25.98 -5.24
C ALA A 410 10.80 -26.04 -6.02
#